data_AF-A0A519G9A0-F1
#
_entry.id   AF-A0A519G9A0-F1
#
_cell.length_a   1.000
_cell.length_b   1.000
_cell.length_c   1.000
_cell.angle_alpha   90.00
_cell.angle_beta   90.00
_cell.angle_gamma   90.00
#
_symmetry.space_group_name_H-M   'P 1'
#
loop_
_entity.id
_entity.type
_entity.pdbx_description
1 polymer ?
#
loop_
_entity_poly.entity_id
_entity_poly.type
_entity_poly.pdbx_seq_one_letter_code
_entity_poly.pdbx_strand_id
1 'polypeptide(L)'
;MSTLTATRPIIAAKLAKATEKRYTHGVLGLRATPTWDGGTFAHDGVPVTVAACPSTLAVWEALESRTDGQWLVILTPVDEKDLGDGVLAHLVDGRLLSPDPWDALRSTFAAATIEPALYRVPNDRALA
;
A
#
# COMPACT_ATOMS: atom_id res chain seq x y z
N MET A 1 13.45 11.34 -1.87
CA MET A 1 12.35 10.42 -2.25
C MET A 1 11.41 10.35 -1.05
N SER A 2 10.18 10.85 -1.18
CA SER A 2 9.21 10.84 -0.07
C SER A 2 8.70 9.42 0.14
N THR A 3 8.95 8.84 1.31
CA THR A 3 8.34 7.57 1.71
C THR A 3 6.93 7.83 2.22
N LEU A 4 5.99 6.95 1.85
CA LEU A 4 4.59 7.05 2.29
C LEU A 4 4.47 6.58 3.75
N THR A 5 3.73 7.33 4.57
CA THR A 5 3.27 6.83 5.87
C THR A 5 2.07 5.91 5.65
N ALA A 6 2.20 4.64 6.00
CA ALA A 6 1.10 3.69 5.86
C ALA A 6 0.02 3.95 6.90
N THR A 7 -1.24 3.95 6.46
CA THR A 7 -2.42 4.08 7.32
C THR A 7 -3.29 2.85 7.18
N ARG A 8 -4.17 2.60 8.15
CA ARG A 8 -5.10 1.46 8.12
C ARG A 8 -5.92 1.36 6.82
N PRO A 9 -6.52 2.45 6.30
CA PRO A 9 -7.26 2.38 5.04
C PRO A 9 -6.39 1.97 3.85
N ILE A 10 -5.13 2.42 3.79
CA ILE A 10 -4.20 2.05 2.72
C ILE A 10 -3.88 0.56 2.79
N ILE A 11 -3.55 0.06 3.99
CA ILE A 11 -3.25 -1.37 4.17
C ILE A 11 -4.48 -2.22 3.85
N ALA A 12 -5.67 -1.83 4.33
CA ALA A 12 -6.91 -2.54 4.04
C ALA A 12 -7.23 -2.59 2.54
N ALA A 13 -7.00 -1.50 1.80
CA ALA A 13 -7.19 -1.47 0.35
C ALA A 13 -6.19 -2.37 -0.40
N LYS A 14 -4.94 -2.47 0.06
CA LYS A 14 -3.95 -3.39 -0.53
C LYS A 14 -4.26 -4.85 -0.19
N LEU A 15 -4.74 -5.14 1.03
CA LEU A 15 -5.21 -6.46 1.42
C LEU A 15 -6.43 -6.89 0.59
N ALA A 16 -7.41 -6.00 0.37
CA ALA A 16 -8.56 -6.30 -0.48
C ALA A 16 -8.15 -6.74 -1.90
N LYS A 17 -7.15 -6.06 -2.50
CA LYS A 17 -6.57 -6.47 -3.79
C LYS A 17 -5.88 -7.83 -3.75
N ALA A 18 -5.28 -8.21 -2.62
CA ALA A 18 -4.71 -9.54 -2.45
C ALA A 18 -5.83 -10.59 -2.31
N THR A 19 -6.90 -10.28 -1.59
CA THR A 19 -8.08 -11.16 -1.47
C THR A 19 -8.77 -11.38 -2.82
N GLU A 20 -8.86 -10.36 -3.68
CA GLU A 20 -9.36 -10.49 -5.07
C GLU A 20 -8.55 -11.50 -5.90
N LYS A 21 -7.25 -11.63 -5.61
CA LYS A 21 -6.36 -12.63 -6.20
C LYS A 21 -6.42 -14.00 -5.52
N ARG A 22 -7.38 -14.20 -4.62
CA ARG A 22 -7.64 -15.43 -3.84
C ARG A 22 -6.59 -15.74 -2.78
N TYR A 23 -5.78 -14.77 -2.35
CA TYR A 23 -4.99 -14.92 -1.14
C TYR A 23 -5.89 -14.77 0.08
N THR A 24 -5.89 -15.75 0.98
CA THR A 24 -6.65 -15.72 2.24
C THR A 24 -5.82 -15.19 3.41
N HIS A 25 -4.49 -15.37 3.34
CA HIS A 25 -3.49 -14.89 4.28
C HIS A 25 -2.12 -14.82 3.58
N GLY A 26 -1.11 -14.24 4.22
CA GLY A 26 0.24 -14.15 3.66
C GLY A 26 1.03 -12.93 4.14
N VAL A 27 2.18 -12.69 3.49
CA VAL A 27 3.04 -11.54 3.79
C VAL A 27 2.86 -10.46 2.72
N LEU A 28 2.43 -9.27 3.12
CA LEU A 28 2.26 -8.12 2.25
C LEU A 28 3.37 -7.10 2.51
N GLY A 29 4.28 -6.92 1.57
CA GLY A 29 5.33 -5.91 1.67
C GLY A 29 4.89 -4.56 1.11
N LEU A 30 5.05 -3.48 1.86
CA LEU A 30 4.80 -2.10 1.44
C LEU A 30 6.06 -1.26 1.56
N ARG A 31 6.38 -0.52 0.49
CA ARG A 31 7.43 0.49 0.52
C ARG A 31 6.91 1.75 1.21
N ALA A 32 7.25 1.91 2.48
CA ALA A 32 6.68 2.92 3.36
C ALA A 32 7.66 3.34 4.46
N THR A 33 7.36 4.43 5.15
CA THR A 33 8.03 4.77 6.41
C THR A 33 7.85 3.61 7.40
N PRO A 34 8.90 3.13 8.08
CA PRO A 34 8.83 2.00 9.01
C PRO A 34 8.23 2.46 10.35
N THR A 35 6.96 2.87 10.31
CA THR A 35 6.20 3.37 11.46
C THR A 35 4.77 2.90 11.35
N TRP A 36 4.21 2.41 12.45
CA TRP A 36 2.82 1.99 12.52
C TRP A 36 2.24 2.33 13.90
N ASP A 37 1.15 3.10 13.89
CA ASP A 37 0.40 3.52 15.07
C ASP A 37 -1.05 3.00 15.08
N GLY A 38 -1.49 2.35 13.99
CA GLY A 38 -2.87 1.90 13.80
C GLY A 38 -3.28 0.64 14.57
N GLY A 39 -2.42 0.13 15.46
CA GLY A 39 -2.68 -1.02 16.32
C GLY A 39 -2.97 -2.33 15.57
N THR A 40 -3.54 -3.30 16.27
CA THR A 40 -3.99 -4.58 15.69
C THR A 40 -5.37 -4.44 15.08
N PHE A 41 -5.59 -5.05 13.92
CA PHE A 41 -6.91 -5.10 13.29
C PHE A 41 -7.10 -6.42 12.53
N ALA A 42 -8.30 -6.63 12.00
CA ALA A 42 -8.62 -7.77 11.14
C ALA A 42 -9.10 -7.30 9.77
N HIS A 43 -8.84 -8.12 8.75
CA HIS A 43 -9.33 -7.97 7.39
C HIS A 43 -10.07 -9.26 7.00
N ASP A 44 -11.35 -9.16 6.65
CA ASP A 44 -12.22 -10.32 6.35
C ASP A 44 -12.20 -11.41 7.43
N GLY A 45 -12.12 -11.01 8.71
CA GLY A 45 -12.05 -11.91 9.85
C GLY A 45 -10.66 -12.51 10.11
N VAL A 46 -9.68 -12.26 9.25
CA VAL A 46 -8.28 -12.71 9.42
C VAL A 46 -7.48 -11.62 10.16
N PRO A 47 -6.78 -11.97 11.26
CA PRO A 47 -5.92 -11.02 11.96
C PRO A 47 -4.81 -10.45 11.06
N VAL A 48 -4.54 -9.16 11.22
CA VAL A 48 -3.49 -8.43 10.53
C VAL A 48 -2.49 -7.89 11.54
N THR A 49 -1.25 -8.34 11.41
CA THR A 49 -0.10 -7.83 12.16
C THR A 49 0.72 -6.94 11.25
N VAL A 50 1.03 -5.72 11.68
CA VAL A 50 1.86 -4.78 10.92
C VAL A 50 3.21 -4.65 11.61
N ALA A 51 4.28 -4.98 10.89
CA ALA A 51 5.65 -4.88 11.33
C ALA A 51 6.34 -3.69 10.66
N ALA A 52 6.88 -2.79 11.49
CA ALA A 52 7.73 -1.70 11.07
C ALA A 52 9.18 -2.19 10.96
N CYS A 53 9.69 -2.32 9.74
CA CYS A 53 10.99 -2.92 9.46
C CYS A 53 11.92 -1.86 8.83
N PRO A 54 12.78 -1.19 9.62
CA PRO A 54 13.68 -0.15 9.09
C PRO A 54 14.85 -0.71 8.27
N SER A 55 15.08 -2.03 8.27
CA SER A 55 16.20 -2.69 7.60
C SER A 55 15.82 -4.07 7.08
N THR A 56 16.63 -4.65 6.20
CA THR A 56 16.46 -6.03 5.70
C THR A 56 16.48 -7.04 6.84
N LEU A 57 17.31 -6.84 7.88
CA LEU A 57 17.34 -7.72 9.04
C LEU A 57 16.01 -7.72 9.81
N ALA A 58 15.43 -6.53 10.03
CA ALA A 58 14.13 -6.42 10.69
C ALA A 58 13.00 -7.07 9.86
N VAL A 59 13.14 -7.11 8.52
CA VAL A 59 12.23 -7.87 7.65
C VAL A 59 12.37 -9.37 7.92
N TRP A 60 13.58 -9.89 8.02
CA TRP A 60 13.81 -11.31 8.35
C TRP A 60 13.24 -11.69 9.73
N GLU A 61 13.46 -10.87 10.75
CA GLU A 61 12.89 -11.09 12.09
C GLU A 61 11.35 -11.11 12.07
N ALA A 62 10.73 -10.22 11.30
CA ALA A 62 9.28 -10.20 11.12
C ALA A 62 8.78 -11.45 10.38
N LEU A 63 9.52 -11.92 9.37
CA LEU A 63 9.18 -13.14 8.63
C LEU A 63 9.29 -14.39 9.51
N GLU A 64 10.26 -14.45 10.41
CA GLU A 64 10.48 -15.57 11.34
C GLU A 64 9.46 -15.59 12.48
N SER A 65 9.07 -14.42 12.99
CA SER A 65 8.07 -14.28 14.06
C SER A 65 6.61 -14.31 13.58
N ARG A 66 6.38 -14.52 12.28
CA ARG A 66 5.02 -14.51 11.72
C ARG A 66 4.17 -15.62 12.31
N THR A 67 2.88 -15.33 12.48
CA THR A 67 1.88 -16.34 12.83
C THR A 67 1.25 -16.91 11.57
N ASP A 68 1.26 -18.23 11.43
CA ASP A 68 0.66 -18.90 10.29
C ASP A 68 -0.86 -18.68 10.24
N GLY A 69 -1.41 -18.62 9.03
CA GLY A 69 -2.83 -18.37 8.79
C GLY A 69 -3.28 -16.93 9.04
N GLN A 70 -2.35 -16.00 9.29
CA GLN A 70 -2.63 -14.57 9.47
C GLN A 70 -1.97 -13.70 8.40
N TRP A 71 -2.39 -12.45 8.33
CA TRP A 71 -1.72 -11.44 7.51
C TRP A 71 -0.55 -10.83 8.28
N LEU A 72 0.62 -10.82 7.65
CA LEU A 72 1.76 -10.02 8.07
C LEU A 72 1.96 -8.90 7.05
N VAL A 73 1.92 -7.65 7.50
CA VAL A 73 2.18 -6.48 6.66
C VAL A 73 3.52 -5.89 7.05
N ILE A 74 4.46 -5.83 6.12
CA ILE A 74 5.82 -5.33 6.34
C ILE A 74 5.91 -3.92 5.77
N LEU A 75 6.22 -2.94 6.63
CA LEU A 75 6.48 -1.56 6.24
C LEU A 75 7.99 -1.33 6.21
N THR A 76 8.55 -1.08 5.04
CA THR A 76 10.00 -0.91 4.91
C THR A 76 10.36 0.22 3.94
N PRO A 77 11.36 1.06 4.26
CA PRO A 77 11.91 2.04 3.33
C PRO A 77 12.90 1.40 2.35
N VAL A 78 13.40 0.20 2.67
CA VAL A 78 14.37 -0.57 1.88
C VAL A 78 13.72 -0.96 0.55
N ASP A 79 14.48 -0.86 -0.53
CA ASP A 79 13.99 -1.22 -1.85
C ASP A 79 14.22 -2.71 -2.17
N GLU A 80 13.60 -3.17 -3.26
CA GLU A 80 13.57 -4.59 -3.62
C GLU A 80 14.96 -5.15 -3.96
N LYS A 81 15.85 -4.36 -4.57
CA LYS A 81 17.23 -4.83 -4.89
C LYS A 81 18.03 -5.07 -3.61
N ASP A 82 17.81 -4.26 -2.57
CA ASP A 82 18.54 -4.37 -1.30
C ASP A 82 17.91 -5.42 -0.36
N LEU A 83 16.63 -5.72 -0.52
CA LEU A 83 15.96 -6.86 0.15
C LEU A 83 16.40 -8.21 -0.44
N GLY A 84 16.56 -8.27 -1.76
CA GLY A 84 16.94 -9.48 -2.50
C GLY A 84 15.84 -10.53 -2.61
N ASP A 85 16.05 -11.49 -3.52
CA ASP A 85 15.05 -12.49 -3.90
C ASP A 85 14.58 -13.38 -2.75
N GLY A 86 15.46 -13.64 -1.77
CA GLY A 86 15.11 -14.45 -0.60
C GLY A 86 13.98 -13.84 0.23
N VAL A 87 14.02 -12.52 0.45
CA VAL A 87 12.94 -11.81 1.13
C VAL A 87 11.71 -11.71 0.24
N LEU A 88 11.90 -11.33 -1.03
CA LEU A 88 10.81 -11.10 -1.97
C LEU A 88 9.97 -12.37 -2.18
N ALA A 89 10.58 -13.56 -2.19
CA ALA A 89 9.88 -14.84 -2.33
C ALA A 89 8.84 -15.12 -1.22
N HIS A 90 8.95 -14.49 -0.05
CA HIS A 90 7.95 -14.60 1.01
C HIS A 90 6.76 -13.66 0.82
N LEU A 91 6.92 -12.60 0.03
CA LEU A 91 5.88 -11.62 -0.21
C LEU A 91 4.83 -12.16 -1.19
N VAL A 92 3.58 -11.75 -0.98
CA VAL A 92 2.51 -11.93 -1.95
C VAL A 92 2.94 -11.32 -3.28
N ASP A 93 2.80 -12.10 -4.35
CA ASP A 93 3.26 -11.79 -5.71
C ASP A 93 4.77 -11.53 -5.86
N GLY A 94 5.59 -11.88 -4.86
CA GLY A 94 7.04 -11.80 -4.97
C GLY A 94 7.61 -10.39 -5.03
N ARG A 95 6.89 -9.36 -4.53
CA ARG A 95 7.26 -7.95 -4.74
C ARG A 95 6.82 -7.02 -3.61
N LEU A 96 7.55 -5.92 -3.45
CA LEU A 96 7.10 -4.79 -2.63
C LEU A 96 6.05 -3.98 -3.36
N LEU A 97 4.91 -3.77 -2.70
CA LEU A 97 3.93 -2.79 -3.16
C LEU A 97 4.50 -1.40 -2.92
N SER A 98 4.94 -0.77 -4.01
CA SER A 98 5.27 0.64 -3.99
C SER A 98 3.99 1.47 -4.09
N PRO A 99 3.86 2.55 -3.30
CA PRO A 99 2.91 3.60 -3.64
C PRO A 99 3.43 4.25 -4.92
N ASP A 100 2.79 3.94 -6.03
CA ASP A 100 3.12 4.57 -7.30
C ASP A 100 2.89 6.09 -7.16
N PRO A 101 3.85 6.95 -7.56
CA PRO A 101 3.66 8.40 -7.52
C PRO A 101 2.39 8.85 -8.27
N TRP A 102 1.95 8.08 -9.28
CA TRP A 102 0.75 8.34 -10.06
C TRP A 102 -0.54 7.82 -9.40
N ASP A 103 -0.48 6.86 -8.48
CA ASP A 103 -1.65 6.41 -7.70
C ASP A 103 -2.13 7.52 -6.75
N ALA A 104 -1.20 8.27 -6.14
CA ALA A 104 -1.53 9.43 -5.32
C ALA A 104 -2.12 10.58 -6.15
N LEU A 105 -1.57 10.80 -7.36
CA LEU A 105 -2.12 11.76 -8.31
C LEU A 105 -3.54 11.36 -8.75
N ARG A 106 -3.77 10.07 -9.05
CA ARG A 106 -5.10 9.56 -9.42
C ARG A 106 -6.13 9.74 -8.31
N SER A 107 -5.79 9.47 -7.06
CA SER A 107 -6.70 9.70 -5.92
C SER A 107 -7.05 11.18 -5.76
N THR A 108 -6.07 12.07 -5.99
CA THR A 108 -6.27 13.54 -5.94
C THR A 108 -7.16 14.01 -7.09
N PHE A 109 -7.04 13.40 -8.27
CA PHE A 109 -7.88 13.68 -9.44
C PHE A 109 -9.23 12.94 -9.43
N ALA A 110 -9.41 11.87 -8.65
CA ALA A 110 -10.60 11.02 -8.64
C ALA A 110 -11.61 11.34 -7.51
N ALA A 111 -11.33 12.33 -6.65
CA ALA A 111 -12.26 12.84 -5.64
C ALA A 111 -12.81 14.25 -5.95
N ALA A 112 -12.37 14.86 -7.06
CA ALA A 112 -13.05 16.01 -7.63
C ALA A 112 -14.11 15.47 -8.61
N THR A 113 -15.36 15.39 -8.17
CA THR A 113 -16.49 15.42 -9.10
C THR A 113 -16.20 16.55 -10.09
N ILE A 114 -15.95 16.21 -11.35
CA ILE A 114 -15.90 17.22 -12.40
C ILE A 114 -17.29 17.86 -12.41
N GLU A 115 -17.39 19.08 -11.90
CA GLU A 115 -18.62 19.85 -11.91
C GLU A 115 -19.10 19.96 -13.37
N PRO A 116 -20.32 19.49 -13.69
CA PRO A 116 -20.88 19.60 -15.04
C PRO A 116 -21.00 21.06 -15.55
N ALA A 117 -20.81 22.05 -14.68
CA ALA A 117 -20.73 23.46 -15.03
C ALA A 117 -19.52 23.81 -15.93
N LEU A 118 -18.44 23.02 -15.90
CA LEU A 118 -17.23 23.25 -16.70
C LEU A 118 -17.40 22.95 -18.20
N TYR A 119 -18.53 22.36 -18.63
CA TYR A 119 -18.86 22.17 -20.05
C TYR A 119 -19.68 23.31 -20.67
N ARG A 120 -20.08 24.33 -19.90
CA ARG A 120 -20.77 25.50 -20.47
C ARG A 120 -19.75 26.57 -20.78
N VAL A 121 -19.16 26.52 -21.98
CA VAL A 121 -18.52 27.67 -22.59
C VAL A 121 -19.63 28.60 -23.09
N PRO A 122 -19.82 29.82 -22.55
CA PRO A 122 -20.51 30.86 -23.28
C PRO A 122 -19.54 31.35 -24.35
N ASN A 123 -19.79 30.92 -25.58
CA ASN A 123 -19.22 31.54 -26.76
C ASN A 123 -19.81 32.96 -26.83
N ASP A 124 -19.05 33.97 -26.41
CA ASP A 124 -19.40 35.34 -26.75
C ASP A 124 -18.23 36.03 -27.44
N ARG A 125 -18.51 36.41 -28.67
CA ARG A 125 -17.59 36.91 -29.68
C ARG A 125 -17.72 38.42 -29.63
N ALA A 126 -16.83 39.09 -28.91
CA ALA A 126 -16.78 40.56 -28.94
C ALA A 126 -16.13 41.03 -30.25
N LEU A 127 -16.97 41.44 -31.20
CA LEU A 127 -16.62 42.36 -32.28
C LEU A 127 -16.33 43.74 -31.67
N ALA A 128 -15.17 44.31 -31.97
CA ALA A 128 -14.89 45.74 -31.91
C ALA A 128 -13.90 46.09 -33.03
#